data_AF-A0A6P0Q5T3-F1
#
_entry.id   AF-A0A6P0Q5T3-F1
#
_cell.length_a   1.000
_cell.length_b   1.000
_cell.length_c   1.000
_cell.angle_alpha   90.00
_cell.angle_beta   90.00
_cell.angle_gamma   90.00
#
_symmetry.space_group_name_H-M   'P 1'
#
loop_
_entity.id
_entity.type
_entity.pdbx_description
1 polymer ?
#
loop_
_entity_poly.entity_id
_entity_poly.type
_entity_poly.pdbx_seq_one_letter_code
_entity_poly.pdbx_strand_id
1 'polypeptide(L)'
;MLIIDQLDRSLHSEISTYLIKEFNDKAANQNNAQLIVTTHDTTFLDRDIVNQDQVWLMEKDSNNSTKLYSLLDFKIREDESLQKGYLKGRYGAVPFVSGLDS
;
A
#
# COMPACT_ATOMS: atom_id res chain seq x y z
N MET A 1 2.28 14.42 -12.79
CA MET A 1 1.67 13.13 -12.42
C MET A 1 2.53 12.02 -13.00
N LEU A 2 2.92 11.05 -12.18
CA LEU A 2 3.69 9.87 -12.56
C LEU A 2 2.93 8.63 -12.08
N ILE A 3 2.84 7.62 -12.94
CA ILE A 3 2.14 6.37 -12.66
C ILE A 3 3.13 5.22 -12.92
N ILE A 4 3.32 4.35 -11.94
CA ILE A 4 4.25 3.23 -12.02
C ILE A 4 3.50 1.96 -11.62
N ASP A 5 3.53 0.95 -12.48
CA ASP A 5 3.05 -0.38 -12.12
C ASP A 5 4.19 -1.20 -11.51
N GLN A 6 3.93 -1.86 -10.39
CA GLN A 6 4.85 -2.72 -9.63
C GLN A 6 6.19 -2.04 -9.32
N LEU A 7 6.16 -1.03 -8.46
CA LEU A 7 7.33 -0.24 -8.07
C LEU A 7 8.50 -1.12 -7.56
N ASP A 8 8.17 -2.21 -6.87
CA ASP A 8 9.10 -3.19 -6.30
C ASP A 8 9.75 -4.13 -7.34
N ARG A 9 9.31 -4.11 -8.60
CA ARG A 9 9.83 -5.02 -9.63
C ARG A 9 11.23 -4.65 -10.13
N SER A 10 11.58 -3.37 -10.11
CA SER A 10 12.82 -2.86 -10.72
C SER A 10 13.72 -2.13 -9.73
N LEU A 11 13.26 -1.87 -8.51
CA LEU A 11 13.95 -1.10 -7.51
C LEU A 11 14.02 -1.87 -6.19
N HIS A 12 15.15 -1.74 -5.50
CA HIS A 12 15.28 -2.21 -4.12
C HIS A 12 14.32 -1.41 -3.21
N SER A 13 13.70 -2.06 -2.21
CA SER A 13 12.68 -1.44 -1.36
C SER A 13 13.12 -0.11 -0.73
N GLU A 14 14.39 0.02 -0.32
CA GLU A 14 14.97 1.27 0.17
C GLU A 14 14.87 2.45 -0.83
N ILE A 15 15.14 2.19 -2.12
CA ILE A 15 15.07 3.22 -3.16
C ILE A 15 13.61 3.61 -3.41
N SER A 16 12.73 2.62 -3.44
CA SER A 16 11.29 2.85 -3.57
C SER A 16 10.74 3.67 -2.39
N THR A 17 11.16 3.38 -1.16
CA THR A 17 10.81 4.14 0.04
C THR A 17 11.32 5.57 -0.04
N TYR A 18 12.57 5.77 -0.46
CA TYR A 18 13.13 7.11 -0.67
C TYR A 18 12.30 7.89 -1.69
N LEU A 19 11.98 7.28 -2.85
CA LEU A 19 11.18 7.92 -3.88
C LEU A 19 9.80 8.36 -3.36
N ILE A 20 9.09 7.49 -2.64
CA ILE A 20 7.77 7.82 -2.08
C ILE A 20 7.89 9.00 -1.08
N LYS A 21 8.92 8.98 -0.23
CA LYS A 21 9.17 10.05 0.75
C LYS A 21 9.45 11.39 0.07
N GLU A 22 10.23 11.42 -1.01
CA GLU A 22 10.49 12.65 -1.78
C GLU A 22 9.21 13.25 -2.38
N PHE A 23 8.28 12.41 -2.84
CA PHE A 23 6.98 12.90 -3.33
C PHE A 23 6.08 13.43 -2.20
N ASN A 24 6.23 12.91 -0.98
CA ASN A 24 5.50 13.36 0.21
C ASN A 24 6.14 14.59 0.88
N ASP A 25 7.42 14.89 0.62
CA ASP A 25 8.10 16.06 1.15
C ASP A 25 7.76 17.32 0.35
N LYS A 26 7.21 18.34 1.01
CA LYS A 26 6.87 19.63 0.39
C LYS A 26 8.10 20.44 -0.02
N ALA A 27 9.24 20.25 0.65
CA ALA A 27 10.48 20.94 0.31
C ALA A 27 11.08 20.40 -0.98
N ALA A 28 11.02 19.07 -1.17
CA ALA A 28 11.48 18.40 -2.38
C ALA A 28 10.46 18.49 -3.53
N ASN A 29 9.17 18.29 -3.25
CA ASN A 29 8.06 18.30 -4.22
C ASN A 29 7.30 19.64 -4.25
N GLN A 30 8.02 20.73 -4.56
CA GLN A 30 7.48 22.10 -4.55
C GLN A 30 6.32 22.31 -5.55
N ASN A 31 6.28 21.51 -6.61
CA ASN A 31 5.24 21.58 -7.64
C ASN A 31 4.04 20.65 -7.35
N ASN A 32 4.01 20.01 -6.18
CA ASN A 32 2.94 19.10 -5.76
C ASN A 32 2.64 18.02 -6.82
N ALA A 33 3.68 17.44 -7.39
CA ALA A 33 3.56 16.34 -8.33
C ALA A 33 2.94 15.13 -7.65
N GLN A 34 2.04 14.44 -8.35
CA GLN A 34 1.42 13.20 -7.85
C GLN A 34 2.16 11.96 -8.35
N LEU A 35 2.34 11.00 -7.44
CA LEU A 35 2.86 9.66 -7.69
C LEU A 35 1.74 8.64 -7.36
N ILE A 36 1.38 7.80 -8.33
CA ILE A 36 0.47 6.67 -8.14
C ILE A 36 1.22 5.40 -8.47
N VAL A 37 1.27 4.47 -7.52
CA VAL A 37 2.01 3.20 -7.67
C VAL A 37 1.16 2.00 -7.29
N THR A 38 1.45 0.87 -7.91
CA THR A 38 1.03 -0.44 -7.43
C THR A 38 2.25 -1.20 -6.90
N THR A 39 2.03 -2.08 -5.92
CA THR A 39 3.10 -2.88 -5.33
C THR A 39 2.54 -4.10 -4.61
N HIS A 40 3.34 -5.16 -4.52
CA HIS A 40 3.06 -6.32 -3.65
C HIS A 40 3.88 -6.27 -2.35
N ASP A 41 4.79 -5.30 -2.22
CA ASP A 41 5.65 -5.15 -1.05
C ASP A 41 4.90 -4.48 0.10
N THR A 42 4.54 -5.28 1.10
CA THR A 42 3.80 -4.81 2.27
C THR A 42 4.60 -3.89 3.18
N THR A 43 5.93 -3.78 3.01
CA THR A 43 6.78 -2.92 3.83
C THR A 43 6.46 -1.43 3.64
N PHE A 44 5.83 -1.06 2.53
CA PHE A 44 5.33 0.30 2.32
C PHE A 44 4.12 0.65 3.21
N LEU A 45 3.47 -0.33 3.84
CA LEU A 45 2.38 -0.09 4.81
C LEU A 45 2.94 0.35 6.17
N ASP A 46 3.68 1.44 6.15
CA ASP A 46 4.27 2.08 7.31
C ASP A 46 3.85 3.56 7.35
N ARG A 47 3.49 4.06 8.53
CA ARG A 47 3.04 5.44 8.74
C ARG A 47 4.17 6.45 8.51
N ASP A 48 5.43 6.03 8.58
CA ASP A 48 6.58 6.84 8.23
C ASP A 48 6.78 6.98 6.71
N ILE A 49 6.06 6.18 5.90
CA ILE A 49 6.14 6.18 4.43
C ILE A 49 4.85 6.71 3.82
N VAL A 50 3.69 6.20 4.25
CA VAL A 50 2.37 6.54 3.71
C VAL A 50 1.34 6.76 4.82
N ASN A 51 0.41 7.67 4.57
CA ASN A 51 -0.76 7.85 5.40
C ASN A 51 -1.90 6.91 4.99
N GLN A 52 -2.86 6.69 5.90
CA GLN A 52 -4.00 5.79 5.67
C GLN A 52 -4.85 6.21 4.45
N ASP A 53 -4.97 7.52 4.19
CA ASP A 53 -5.67 8.10 3.04
C ASP A 53 -4.96 7.91 1.70
N GLN A 54 -3.68 7.53 1.72
CA GLN A 54 -2.88 7.27 0.54
C GLN A 54 -2.90 5.78 0.13
N VAL A 55 -3.52 4.90 0.92
CA VAL A 55 -3.51 3.45 0.69
C VAL A 55 -4.85 2.95 0.16
N TRP A 56 -4.79 2.20 -0.94
CA TRP A 56 -5.90 1.49 -1.54
C TRP A 56 -5.57 0.01 -1.64
N LEU A 57 -6.53 -0.84 -1.26
CA LEU A 57 -6.38 -2.29 -1.21
C LEU A 57 -7.18 -2.93 -2.35
N MET A 58 -6.61 -3.96 -2.96
CA MET A 58 -7.22 -4.71 -4.04
C MET A 58 -7.43 -6.16 -3.63
N GLU A 59 -8.64 -6.66 -3.82
CA GLU A 59 -9.02 -8.05 -3.48
C GLU A 59 -9.84 -8.66 -4.60
N LYS A 60 -9.68 -9.97 -4.83
CA LYS A 60 -10.56 -10.74 -5.70
C LYS A 60 -11.62 -11.45 -4.87
N ASP A 61 -12.89 -11.28 -5.25
CA ASP A 61 -13.97 -12.03 -4.63
C ASP A 61 -14.11 -13.45 -5.20
N SER A 62 -15.03 -14.22 -4.61
CA SER A 62 -15.32 -15.60 -5.03
C SER A 62 -15.80 -15.74 -6.47
N ASN A 63 -16.27 -14.64 -7.08
CA ASN A 63 -16.71 -14.61 -8.47
C ASN A 63 -15.60 -14.13 -9.41
N ASN A 64 -14.34 -14.11 -8.95
CA ASN A 64 -13.18 -13.58 -9.67
C ASN A 64 -13.29 -12.09 -10.03
N SER A 65 -14.20 -11.34 -9.40
CA SER A 65 -14.32 -9.90 -9.59
C SER A 65 -13.35 -9.17 -8.68
N THR A 66 -12.69 -8.13 -9.22
CA THR A 66 -11.77 -7.30 -8.45
C THR A 66 -12.54 -6.20 -7.73
N LYS A 67 -12.30 -6.07 -6.42
CA LYS A 67 -12.74 -4.95 -5.60
C LYS A 67 -11.54 -4.11 -5.22
N LEU A 68 -11.69 -2.80 -5.33
CA LEU A 68 -10.73 -1.79 -4.90
C LEU A 68 -11.42 -0.93 -3.83
N TYR A 69 -10.79 -0.78 -2.67
CA TYR A 69 -11.33 -0.01 -1.56
C TYR A 69 -10.24 0.72 -0.79
N SER A 70 -10.61 1.77 -0.05
CA SER A 70 -9.63 2.59 0.66
C SER A 70 -9.33 1.99 2.03
N LEU A 71 -8.07 2.10 2.47
CA LEU A 71 -7.73 1.78 3.84
C LEU A 71 -8.43 2.72 4.84
N LEU A 72 -8.86 3.92 4.42
CA LEU A 72 -9.66 4.84 5.23
C LEU A 72 -11.01 4.29 5.68
N ASP A 73 -11.55 3.31 4.97
CA ASP A 73 -12.85 2.71 5.31
C ASP A 73 -12.77 1.90 6.64
N PHE A 74 -11.55 1.67 7.15
CA PHE A 74 -11.29 0.98 8.40
C PHE A 74 -10.98 1.93 9.55
N LYS A 75 -11.50 1.62 10.73
CA LYS A 75 -11.12 2.30 11.98
C LYS A 75 -9.78 1.74 12.47
N ILE A 76 -8.69 2.44 12.16
CA ILE A 76 -7.33 2.09 12.57
C ILE A 76 -6.88 3.11 13.62
N ARG A 77 -6.32 2.64 14.75
CA ARG A 77 -5.80 3.55 15.77
C ARG A 77 -4.49 4.19 15.30
N GLU A 78 -4.18 5.39 15.77
CA GLU A 78 -2.96 6.09 15.39
C GLU A 78 -1.68 5.32 15.74
N ASP A 79 -1.70 4.58 16.86
CA ASP A 79 -0.59 3.76 17.36
C ASP A 79 -0.53 2.36 16.73
N GLU A 80 -1.48 2.02 15.85
CA GLU A 80 -1.53 0.71 15.20
C GLU A 80 -0.65 0.66 13.94
N SER A 81 0.16 -0.39 13.84
CA SER A 81 0.94 -0.69 12.63
C SER A 81 0.03 -1.14 11.49
N LEU A 82 0.06 -0.40 10.38
CA LEU A 82 -0.72 -0.70 9.18
C LEU A 82 -0.33 -2.07 8.61
N GLN A 83 0.97 -2.32 8.42
CA GLN A 83 1.47 -3.61 7.92
C GLN A 83 1.03 -4.79 8.79
N LYS A 84 1.17 -4.71 10.13
CA LYS A 84 0.74 -5.81 11.02
C LYS A 84 -0.76 -6.04 10.96
N GLY A 85 -1.56 -4.98 10.87
CA GLY A 85 -3.01 -5.08 10.70
C GLY A 85 -3.38 -5.76 9.39
N TYR A 86 -2.71 -5.38 8.30
CA TYR A 86 -2.88 -5.99 6.98
C TYR A 86 -2.52 -7.47 7.01
N LEU A 87 -1.33 -7.84 7.49
CA LEU A 87 -0.86 -9.23 7.55
C LEU A 87 -1.74 -10.14 8.43
N LYS A 88 -2.48 -9.57 9.39
CA LYS A 88 -3.48 -10.30 10.19
C LYS A 88 -4.84 -10.45 9.50
N GLY A 89 -4.98 -9.96 8.28
CA GLY A 89 -6.23 -9.99 7.50
C GLY A 89 -7.29 -8.98 7.95
N ARG A 90 -6.95 -8.02 8.83
CA ARG A 90 -7.94 -7.06 9.38
C ARG A 90 -8.58 -6.19 8.31
N TYR A 91 -7.85 -5.94 7.23
CA TYR A 91 -8.28 -5.07 6.14
C TYR A 91 -8.65 -5.85 4.88
N GLY A 92 -8.75 -7.19 4.94
CA GLY A 92 -8.90 -8.03 3.74
C GLY A 92 -7.67 -7.98 2.85
N ALA A 93 -7.84 -8.30 1.56
CA ALA A 93 -6.82 -8.25 0.50
C ALA A 93 -5.54 -9.08 0.73
N VAL A 94 -5.42 -9.80 1.85
CA VAL A 94 -4.35 -10.76 2.09
C VAL A 94 -4.46 -11.94 1.13
N PRO A 95 -3.34 -12.45 0.58
CA PRO A 95 -3.37 -13.58 -0.34
C PRO A 95 -3.96 -14.83 0.32
N PHE A 96 -5.01 -15.40 -0.29
CA PHE A 96 -5.55 -16.69 0.11
C PHE A 96 -4.90 -17.78 -0.75
N VAL A 97 -4.01 -18.58 -0.17
CA VAL A 97 -3.42 -19.74 -0.84
C VAL A 97 -4.27 -20.96 -0.49
N SER A 98 -5.22 -21.31 -1.35
CA SER A 98 -6.01 -22.52 -1.22
C SER A 98 -5.09 -23.76 -1.20
N GLY A 99 -4.97 -24.43 -0.05
CA GLY A 99 -4.18 -25.66 0.11
C GLY A 99 -3.10 -25.64 1.20
N LEU A 100 -2.92 -24.55 1.94
CA LEU A 100 -1.98 -24.49 3.08
C LEU A 100 -2.65 -24.68 4.46
N ASP A 101 -3.97 -24.51 4.55
CA ASP A 101 -4.76 -24.73 5.77
C ASP A 101 -5.55 -26.05 5.70
N SER A 102 -4.91 -27.14 5.27
CA SER A 102 -5.47 -28.49 5.20
C SER A 102 -4.76 -29.45 6.15
#